data_AF-A0A0W8DNE7-F1
#
_entry.id   AF-A0A0W8DNE7-F1
#
_cell.length_a   1.000
_cell.length_b   1.000
_cell.length_c   1.000
_cell.angle_alpha   90.00
_cell.angle_beta   90.00
_cell.angle_gamma   90.00
#
_symmetry.space_group_name_H-M   'P 1'
#
loop_
_entity.id
_entity.type
_entity.pdbx_description
1 polymer ?
#
loop_
_entity_poly.entity_id
_entity_poly.type
_entity_poly.pdbx_seq_one_letter_code
_entity_poly.pdbx_strand_id
1 'polypeptide(L)'
;MFSGKSTELIRRIHRYRHAKLDCLVVKYLFDTRHSEEMLSTHDKVFVEAMPVQTLAEVRPFLNEYDVIGIDEGQFYPDVRIDRELLTFVGGNNARSCNILF
;
A
#
# COMPACT_ATOMS: atom_id res chain seq x y z
N MET A 1 4.21 -15.07 6.86
CA MET A 1 5.55 -14.90 7.49
C MET A 1 5.40 -14.11 8.77
N PHE A 2 6.12 -14.44 9.85
CA PHE A 2 5.91 -13.88 11.21
C PHE A 2 6.77 -12.66 11.56
N SER A 3 7.30 -11.94 10.57
CA SER A 3 8.17 -10.78 10.82
C SER A 3 7.41 -9.47 11.09
N GLY A 4 6.08 -9.51 11.19
CA GLY A 4 5.27 -8.34 11.53
C GLY A 4 5.20 -7.23 10.47
N LYS A 5 5.55 -7.51 9.20
CA LYS A 5 5.54 -6.50 8.11
C LYS A 5 4.17 -5.83 7.96
N SER A 6 3.12 -6.63 7.77
CA SER A 6 1.76 -6.13 7.62
C SER A 6 1.28 -5.40 8.88
N THR A 7 1.72 -5.83 10.08
CA THR A 7 1.44 -5.11 11.34
C THR A 7 2.08 -3.72 11.36
N GLU A 8 3.36 -3.60 10.97
CA GLU A 8 4.05 -2.32 10.89
C GLU A 8 3.47 -1.41 9.79
N LEU A 9 3.12 -1.97 8.62
CA LEU A 9 2.46 -1.24 7.54
C LEU A 9 1.14 -0.64 8.02
N ILE A 10 0.27 -1.46 8.63
CA ILE A 10 -1.01 -1.01 9.19
C ILE A 10 -0.79 0.04 10.29
N ARG A 11 0.20 -0.13 11.16
CA ARG A 11 0.53 0.86 12.19
C ARG A 11 0.94 2.20 11.57
N ARG A 12 1.69 2.21 10.47
CA ARG A 12 2.04 3.44 9.73
C ARG A 12 0.81 4.09 9.11
N ILE A 13 -0.04 3.31 8.43
CA ILE A 13 -1.29 3.78 7.83
C ILE A 13 -2.19 4.44 8.88
N HIS A 14 -2.36 3.84 10.06
CA HIS A 14 -3.13 4.45 11.13
C HIS A 14 -2.56 5.81 11.57
N ARG A 15 -1.23 5.95 11.67
CA ARG A 15 -0.60 7.25 12.01
C ARG A 15 -0.93 8.33 10.97
N TYR A 16 -0.89 8.01 9.68
CA TYR A 16 -1.24 8.96 8.62
C TYR A 16 -2.74 9.30 8.63
N ARG A 17 -3.62 8.31 8.81
CA ARG A 17 -5.08 8.56 8.98
C ARG A 17 -5.40 9.43 10.19
N HIS A 18 -4.67 9.26 11.31
CA HIS A 18 -4.81 10.13 12.48
C HIS A 18 -4.42 11.58 12.17
N ALA A 19 -3.46 11.80 11.27
CA ALA A 19 -3.08 13.11 10.75
C ALA A 19 -4.04 13.65 9.66
N LYS A 20 -5.19 12.99 9.44
CA LYS A 20 -6.22 13.38 8.46
C LYS A 20 -5.76 13.32 6.99
N LEU A 21 -4.81 12.44 6.69
CA LEU A 21 -4.35 12.17 5.34
C LEU A 21 -5.13 11.04 4.70
N ASP A 22 -5.43 11.17 3.41
CA ASP A 22 -6.14 10.17 2.64
C ASP A 22 -5.21 8.98 2.37
N CYS A 23 -5.57 7.79 2.86
CA CYS A 23 -4.72 6.61 2.82
C CYS A 23 -5.40 5.42 2.13
N LEU A 24 -4.75 4.88 1.10
CA LEU A 24 -5.10 3.63 0.44
C LEU A 24 -4.16 2.52 0.90
N VAL A 25 -4.69 1.32 1.10
CA VAL A 25 -3.88 0.10 1.29
C VAL A 25 -4.17 -0.81 0.11
N VAL A 26 -3.13 -1.37 -0.48
CA VAL A 26 -3.22 -2.33 -1.57
C VAL A 26 -2.59 -3.64 -1.16
N LYS A 27 -3.17 -4.74 -1.64
CA LYS A 27 -2.66 -6.10 -1.44
C LYS A 27 -2.52 -6.81 -2.77
N TYR A 28 -1.63 -7.78 -2.84
CA TYR A 28 -1.49 -8.59 -4.04
C TYR A 28 -2.72 -9.48 -4.22
N LEU A 29 -3.38 -9.40 -5.40
CA LEU A 29 -4.64 -10.08 -5.69
C LEU A 29 -4.56 -11.59 -5.42
N PHE A 30 -3.45 -12.22 -5.84
CA PHE A 30 -3.29 -13.67 -5.72
C PHE A 30 -2.73 -14.11 -4.36
N ASP A 31 -2.58 -13.19 -3.39
CA ASP A 31 -2.30 -13.54 -2.02
C ASP A 31 -3.58 -13.98 -1.28
N THR A 32 -3.87 -15.28 -1.35
CA THR A 32 -5.04 -15.93 -0.75
C THR A 32 -4.84 -16.32 0.71
N ARG A 33 -3.72 -15.96 1.34
CA ARG A 33 -3.43 -16.29 2.75
C ARG A 33 -4.31 -15.49 3.72
N HIS A 34 -4.96 -14.43 3.24
CA HIS A 34 -5.86 -13.54 3.97
C HIS A 34 -7.15 -13.33 3.15
N SER A 35 -8.22 -12.82 3.78
CA SER A 35 -9.50 -12.52 3.10
C SER A 35 -9.31 -11.65 1.85
N GLU A 36 -10.14 -11.84 0.82
CA GLU A 36 -9.99 -11.19 -0.48
C GLU A 36 -9.90 -9.66 -0.39
N GLU A 37 -10.71 -9.02 0.47
CA GLU A 37 -10.86 -7.55 0.56
C GLU A 37 -10.22 -6.90 1.81
N MET A 38 -9.65 -7.69 2.73
CA MET A 38 -9.05 -7.14 3.96
C MET A 38 -7.65 -7.64 4.20
N LEU A 39 -6.79 -6.72 4.61
CA LEU A 39 -5.49 -7.03 5.19
C LEU A 39 -5.68 -7.34 6.68
N SER A 40 -5.42 -8.59 7.07
CA SER A 40 -5.54 -9.04 8.47
C SER A 40 -4.16 -9.28 9.08
N THR A 41 -3.91 -8.60 10.20
CA THR A 41 -2.71 -8.87 11.01
C THR A 41 -2.95 -10.05 11.94
N HIS A 42 -1.86 -10.63 12.43
CA HIS A 42 -1.91 -11.64 13.48
C HIS A 42 -2.64 -11.16 14.75
N ASP A 43 -2.64 -9.84 14.99
CA ASP A 43 -3.27 -9.20 16.15
C ASP A 43 -4.74 -8.81 15.91
N LYS A 44 -5.37 -9.38 14.86
CA LYS A 44 -6.78 -9.12 14.47
C LYS A 44 -7.09 -7.66 14.14
N VAL A 45 -6.08 -6.87 13.77
CA VAL A 45 -6.30 -5.54 13.18
C VAL A 45 -6.60 -5.74 11.69
N PHE A 46 -7.71 -5.15 11.24
CA PHE A 46 -8.18 -5.21 9.86
C PHE A 46 -8.16 -3.82 9.24
N VAL A 47 -7.63 -3.74 8.03
CA VAL A 47 -7.74 -2.55 7.18
C VAL A 47 -8.24 -3.00 5.82
N GLU A 48 -9.23 -2.27 5.28
CA GLU A 48 -9.70 -2.45 3.92
C GLU A 48 -8.53 -2.28 2.96
N ALA A 49 -8.34 -3.27 2.07
CA ALA A 49 -7.22 -3.30 1.15
C ALA A 49 -7.72 -3.62 -0.26
N MET A 50 -7.36 -2.77 -1.21
CA MET A 50 -7.70 -2.98 -2.61
C MET A 50 -6.79 -4.07 -3.20
N PRO A 51 -7.36 -5.16 -3.74
CA PRO A 51 -6.58 -6.19 -4.39
C PRO A 51 -6.15 -5.74 -5.80
N VAL A 52 -4.86 -5.91 -6.12
CA VAL A 52 -4.25 -5.50 -7.40
C VAL A 52 -3.26 -6.56 -7.89
N GLN A 53 -3.12 -6.72 -9.21
CA GLN A 53 -2.21 -7.72 -9.80
C GLN A 53 -0.80 -7.15 -10.03
N THR A 54 -0.72 -5.86 -10.33
CA THR A 54 0.50 -5.14 -10.69
C THR A 54 0.57 -3.79 -9.97
N LEU A 55 1.77 -3.28 -9.72
CA LEU A 55 1.95 -1.93 -9.18
C LEU A 55 1.54 -0.84 -10.18
N ALA A 56 1.56 -1.14 -11.48
CA ALA A 56 1.04 -0.24 -12.51
C ALA A 56 -0.43 0.16 -12.29
N GLU A 57 -1.26 -0.74 -11.72
CA GLU A 57 -2.66 -0.44 -11.35
C GLU A 57 -2.77 0.59 -10.23
N VAL A 58 -1.70 0.82 -9.46
CA VAL A 58 -1.67 1.80 -8.37
C VAL A 58 -1.46 3.22 -8.90
N ARG A 59 -0.89 3.39 -10.10
CA ARG A 59 -0.50 4.69 -10.67
C ARG A 59 -1.62 5.73 -10.72
N PRO A 60 -2.88 5.40 -11.10
CA PRO A 60 -3.97 6.37 -11.10
C PRO A 60 -4.24 6.99 -9.72
N PHE A 61 -4.04 6.21 -8.66
CA PHE A 61 -4.32 6.62 -7.28
C PHE A 61 -3.25 7.54 -6.67
N LEU A 62 -2.09 7.69 -7.31
CA LEU A 62 -0.99 8.52 -6.82
C LEU A 62 -1.34 10.02 -6.70
N ASN A 63 -2.39 10.48 -7.39
CA ASN A 63 -2.88 11.86 -7.27
C ASN A 63 -4.13 11.98 -6.39
N GLU A 64 -4.75 10.86 -6.02
CA GLU A 64 -5.99 10.81 -5.26
C GLU A 64 -5.74 10.67 -3.75
N TYR A 65 -4.68 9.96 -3.38
CA TYR A 65 -4.33 9.68 -1.99
C TYR A 65 -3.01 10.35 -1.58
N ASP A 66 -2.91 10.73 -0.32
CA ASP A 66 -1.69 11.26 0.28
C ASP A 66 -0.70 10.13 0.60
N VAL A 67 -1.21 8.93 0.91
CA VAL A 67 -0.40 7.77 1.31
C VAL A 67 -0.95 6.49 0.70
N ILE A 68 -0.08 5.67 0.13
CA ILE A 68 -0.42 4.32 -0.35
C ILE A 68 0.49 3.30 0.34
N GLY A 69 -0.12 2.36 1.05
CA GLY A 69 0.57 1.21 1.64
C GLY A 69 0.46 -0.03 0.77
N ILE A 70 1.58 -0.67 0.45
CA ILE A 70 1.67 -1.86 -0.40
C ILE A 70 2.09 -3.05 0.46
N ASP A 71 1.17 -3.98 0.71
CA ASP A 71 1.52 -5.21 1.44
C ASP A 71 2.15 -6.25 0.51
N GLU A 72 3.09 -7.03 1.06
CA GLU A 72 3.81 -8.10 0.38
C GLU A 72 4.36 -7.70 -1.01
N GLY A 73 4.95 -6.50 -1.09
CA GLY A 73 5.50 -5.90 -2.32
C GLY A 73 6.38 -6.83 -3.16
N GLN A 74 7.04 -7.83 -2.56
CA GLN A 74 7.85 -8.82 -3.27
C GLN A 74 7.07 -9.73 -4.23
N PHE A 75 5.74 -9.83 -4.11
CA PHE A 75 4.93 -10.68 -5.00
C PHE A 75 4.54 -10.00 -6.30
N TYR A 76 4.67 -8.68 -6.38
CA TYR A 76 4.33 -7.94 -7.58
C TYR A 76 5.39 -8.18 -8.67
N PRO A 77 5.02 -8.64 -9.87
CA PRO A 77 5.96 -8.98 -10.93
C PRO A 77 6.75 -7.76 -11.43
N ASP A 78 6.16 -6.57 -11.31
CA ASP A 78 6.68 -5.29 -11.77
C ASP A 78 7.42 -4.49 -10.68
N VAL A 79 7.55 -5.01 -9.45
CA VAL A 79 8.21 -4.32 -8.32
C VAL A 79 9.63 -3.84 -8.62
N ARG A 80 10.36 -4.53 -9.50
CA ARG A 80 11.74 -4.16 -9.89
C ARG A 80 11.81 -3.14 -11.02
N ILE A 81 10.75 -3.06 -11.82
CA ILE A 81 10.68 -2.25 -13.03
C ILE A 81 10.10 -0.89 -12.70
N ASP A 82 9.10 -0.84 -11.82
CA ASP A 82 8.42 0.39 -11.42
C ASP A 82 9.18 1.16 -10.32
N ARG A 83 10.45 1.49 -10.60
CA ARG A 83 11.25 2.36 -9.71
C ARG A 83 10.64 3.76 -9.56
N GLU A 84 9.91 4.22 -10.58
CA GLU A 84 9.23 5.51 -10.57
C GLU A 84 8.18 5.60 -9.47
N LEU A 85 7.44 4.50 -9.21
CA LEU A 85 6.52 4.42 -8.07
C LEU A 85 7.26 4.66 -6.75
N LEU A 86 8.41 3.99 -6.54
CA LEU A 86 9.23 4.13 -5.33
C LEU A 86 9.82 5.54 -5.14
N THR A 87 9.97 6.29 -6.23
CA THR A 87 10.55 7.63 -6.24
C THR A 87 9.52 8.72 -6.52
N PHE A 88 8.21 8.43 -6.49
CA PHE A 88 7.18 9.42 -6.75
C PHE A 88 7.18 10.48 -5.63
N VAL A 89 8.00 11.51 -5.83
CA VAL A 89 7.99 12.76 -5.08
C VAL A 89 7.41 13.77 -6.05
N GLY A 90 6.18 14.21 -5.79
CA GLY A 90 5.37 15.02 -6.70
C GLY A 90 6.18 16.14 -7.38
N GLY A 91 6.23 16.13 -8.71
CA GLY A 91 6.91 17.17 -9.47
C GLY A 91 6.11 18.47 -9.43
N ASN A 92 6.78 19.58 -9.07
CA ASN A 92 6.48 21.04 -9.10
C ASN A 92 5.04 21.61 -9.04
N ASN A 93 3.99 20.81 -9.07
CA ASN A 93 2.58 21.17 -8.84
C ASN A 93 1.66 19.94 -8.59
N ALA A 94 2.20 18.71 -8.58
CA ALA A 94 1.43 17.50 -8.25
C ALA A 94 1.43 17.24 -6.74
N ARG A 95 0.29 16.79 -6.19
CA ARG A 95 0.23 16.25 -4.83
C ARG A 95 1.29 15.16 -4.66
N SER A 96 2.11 15.25 -3.62
CA SER A 96 3.09 14.22 -3.31
C SER A 96 2.41 13.08 -2.56
N CYS A 97 2.30 11.90 -3.19
CA CYS A 97 1.84 10.68 -2.54
C CYS A 97 3.01 9.92 -1.91
N ASN A 98 2.90 9.53 -0.65
CA ASN A 98 3.92 8.76 0.06
C ASN A 98 3.65 7.25 -0.04
N ILE A 99 4.64 6.48 -0.51
CA ILE A 99 4.50 5.03 -0.68
C ILE A 99 5.19 4.29 0.46
N LEU A 100 4.47 3.35 1.07
CA LEU A 100 4.93 2.51 2.17
C LEU A 100 4.93 1.03 1.76
N PHE A 101 5.97 0.29 2.15
CA PHE A 101 6.07 -1.17 2.04
C PHE A 101 6.23 -1.79 3.44
#